data_AF-A0A438EQL5-F1
#
_entry.id   AF-A0A438EQL5-F1
#
_cell.length_a   1.000
_cell.length_b   1.000
_cell.length_c   1.000
_cell.angle_alpha   90.00
_cell.angle_beta   90.00
_cell.angle_gamma   90.00
#
_symmetry.space_group_name_H-M   'P 1'
#
loop_
_entity.id
_entity.type
_entity.pdbx_description
1 polymer ?
#
loop_
_entity_poly.entity_id
_entity_poly.type
_entity_poly.pdbx_seq_one_letter_code
_entity_poly.pdbx_strand_id
1 'polypeptide(L)' 'MGLKWYAKRLRVDEDGDVADEFIDEVSPDTSSSAEDHRRPLPRFQVNYRNRAAKVRNQKMSLDGKIQQGLEFQGRLMWV' A
#
# COMPACT_ATOMS: atom_id res chain seq x y z
N MET A 1 3.20 -22.76 6.90
CA MET A 1 2.23 -22.70 5.78
C MET A 1 1.16 -21.68 6.16
N GLY A 2 1.04 -20.57 5.44
CA GLY A 2 0.16 -19.45 5.83
C GLY A 2 0.73 -18.12 5.31
N LEU A 3 1.84 -17.66 5.87
CA LEU A 3 2.38 -16.32 5.59
C LEU A 3 2.76 -16.06 4.11
N LYS A 4 3.04 -17.12 3.32
CA LYS A 4 3.27 -17.00 1.87
C LYS A 4 2.03 -16.56 1.07
N TRP A 5 0.81 -16.89 1.52
CA TRP A 5 -0.42 -16.46 0.81
C TRP A 5 -0.66 -14.96 1.01
N TYR A 6 -0.43 -14.47 2.24
CA TYR A 6 -0.57 -13.06 2.57
C TYR A 6 0.47 -12.21 1.83
N ALA A 7 1.70 -12.71 1.79
CA ALA A 7 2.79 -12.07 1.06
C ALA A 7 2.48 -11.86 -0.43
N LYS A 8 1.76 -12.79 -1.09
CA LYS A 8 1.37 -12.65 -2.50
C LYS A 8 0.41 -11.49 -2.77
N ARG A 9 -0.31 -11.02 -1.77
CA ARG A 9 -1.27 -9.92 -1.90
C ARG A 9 -0.63 -8.58 -1.58
N LEU A 10 0.57 -8.57 -1.01
CA LEU A 10 1.30 -7.33 -0.77
C LEU A 10 1.59 -6.63 -2.09
N ARG A 11 1.42 -5.32 -2.06
CA ARG A 11 1.70 -4.39 -3.13
C ARG A 11 2.70 -3.37 -2.60
N VAL A 12 3.47 -2.81 -3.52
CA VAL A 12 4.43 -1.74 -3.25
C VAL A 12 4.14 -0.57 -4.18
N ASP A 13 4.09 0.63 -3.63
CA ASP A 13 3.90 1.86 -4.41
C ASP A 13 5.24 2.42 -4.92
N GLU A 14 5.22 3.62 -5.52
CA GLU A 14 6.44 4.23 -6.06
C GLU A 14 7.40 4.72 -4.96
N ASP A 15 6.86 5.08 -3.80
CA ASP A 15 7.60 5.58 -2.64
C ASP A 15 8.24 4.45 -1.83
N GLY A 16 7.82 3.20 -2.05
CA GLY A 16 8.36 2.00 -1.42
C GLY A 16 7.59 1.54 -0.19
N ASP A 17 6.42 2.13 0.06
CA ASP A 17 5.49 1.66 1.09
C ASP A 17 4.87 0.33 0.68
N VAL A 18 4.49 -0.48 1.66
CA VAL A 18 3.98 -1.85 1.43
C VAL A 18 2.67 -2.08 2.17
N ALA A 19 1.62 -2.45 1.41
CA ALA A 19 0.28 -2.73 1.95
C ALA A 19 -0.42 -3.83 1.12
N ASP A 20 -1.52 -4.40 1.65
CA ASP A 20 -2.41 -5.29 0.88
C ASP A 20 -3.11 -4.50 -0.24
N GLU A 21 -3.52 -3.26 0.06
CA GLU A 21 -4.20 -2.34 -0.85
C GLU A 21 -3.77 -0.90 -0.55
N PHE A 22 -3.62 -0.06 -1.58
CA PHE A 22 -3.40 1.37 -1.43
C PHE A 22 -4.64 2.13 -1.87
N ILE A 23 -4.83 3.29 -1.28
CA ILE A 23 -6.00 4.13 -1.51
C ILE A 23 -5.49 5.54 -1.75
N ASP A 24 -5.89 6.15 -2.87
CA ASP A 24 -5.57 7.55 -3.14
C ASP A 24 -6.67 8.44 -2.58
N GLU A 25 -6.25 9.56 -2.00
CA GLU A 25 -7.15 10.67 -1.74
C GLU A 25 -7.52 11.34 -3.07
N VAL A 26 -8.81 11.35 -3.36
CA VAL A 26 -9.39 11.98 -4.54
C VAL A 26 -10.06 13.27 -4.07
N SER A 27 -9.51 14.41 -4.49
CA SER A 27 -10.13 15.69 -4.19
C SER A 27 -11.51 15.75 -4.85
N PRO A 28 -12.57 16.08 -4.13
CA PRO A 28 -13.86 16.35 -4.75
C PRO A 28 -13.68 17.52 -5.72
N ASP A 29 -13.96 17.30 -7.01
CA ASP A 29 -13.97 18.37 -8.01
C ASP A 29 -14.85 19.51 -7.49
N THR A 30 -14.22 20.64 -7.16
CA THR A 30 -14.93 21.90 -6.97
C THR A 30 -15.45 22.36 -8.33
N SER A 31 -16.50 21.72 -8.82
CA SER A 31 -17.35 22.35 -9.82
C SER A 31 -18.13 23.44 -9.10
N SER A 32 -17.73 24.67 -9.39
CA SER A 32 -18.35 25.93 -9.02
C SER A 32 -19.88 25.82 -8.94
N SER A 33 -20.41 25.69 -7.72
CA SER A 33 -21.71 26.24 -7.42
C SER A 33 -21.64 26.82 -6.02
N ALA A 34 -21.98 28.09 -5.97
CA ALA A 34 -22.20 28.84 -4.77
C ALA A 34 -23.14 28.06 -3.81
N GLU A 35 -22.97 28.37 -2.53
CA GLU A 35 -23.74 27.95 -1.36
C GLU A 35 -23.23 26.76 -0.54
N ASP A 36 -23.00 27.11 0.73
CA ASP A 36 -23.19 26.31 1.93
C ASP A 36 -22.00 25.48 2.45
N HIS A 37 -21.22 26.11 3.33
CA HIS A 37 -20.76 25.66 4.66
C HIS A 37 -20.55 24.16 4.96
N ARG A 38 -20.20 23.33 3.98
CA ARG A 38 -19.82 21.93 4.18
C ARG A 38 -18.53 21.70 3.42
N ARG A 39 -17.40 21.75 4.13
CA ARG A 39 -16.13 21.26 3.59
C ARG A 39 -16.40 19.86 3.05
N PRO A 40 -16.29 19.62 1.73
CA PRO A 40 -16.52 18.29 1.21
C PRO A 40 -15.44 17.38 1.83
N LEU A 41 -15.90 16.29 2.47
CA LEU A 41 -15.00 15.35 3.11
C LEU A 41 -14.07 14.74 2.04
N PRO A 42 -12.79 14.50 2.38
CA PRO A 42 -11.87 13.82 1.46
C PRO A 42 -12.46 12.47 1.06
N ARG A 43 -12.46 12.18 -0.25
CA ARG A 43 -12.92 10.92 -0.81
C ARG A 43 -11.72 10.04 -1.06
N PHE A 44 -11.81 8.77 -0.72
CA PHE A 44 -10.73 7.82 -0.86
C PHE A 44 -11.14 6.73 -1.85
N GLN A 45 -10.28 6.41 -2.82
CA GLN A 45 -10.53 5.35 -3.81
C GLN A 45 -9.34 4.40 -3.94
N VAL A 46 -9.63 3.12 -4.15
CA VAL A 46 -8.58 2.10 -4.30
C VAL A 46 -7.69 2.44 -5.49
N ASN A 47 -6.40 2.57 -5.22
CA ASN A 47 -5.38 2.77 -6.23
C ASN A 47 -4.92 1.41 -6.76
N TYR A 48 -5.04 1.21 -8.08
CA TYR A 48 -4.61 -0.02 -8.77
C TYR A 48 -3.25 0.13 -9.47
N ARG A 49 -2.57 1.27 -9.35
CA ARG A 49 -1.27 1.55 -9.98
C ARG A 49 -0.10 0.90 -9.24
N ASN A 50 -0.28 0.58 -7.96
CA ASN A 50 0.70 -0.15 -7.15
C ASN A 50 1.03 -1.53 -7.76
N ARG A 51 2.31 -1.91 -7.67
CA ARG A 51 2.80 -3.15 -8.27
C ARG A 51 2.76 -4.26 -7.24
N ALA A 52 2.52 -5.50 -7.69
CA ALA A 52 2.62 -6.65 -6.80
C ALA A 52 4.04 -6.74 -6.23
N ALA A 53 4.16 -6.83 -4.90
CA ALA A 53 5.44 -6.90 -4.22
C ALA A 53 6.04 -8.30 -4.42
N LYS A 54 7.27 -8.37 -4.92
CA LYS A 54 7.94 -9.64 -5.20
C LYS A 54 8.60 -10.16 -3.92
N VAL A 55 7.85 -10.95 -3.16
CA VAL A 55 8.36 -11.55 -1.91
C VAL A 55 9.32 -12.68 -2.26
N ARG A 56 10.59 -12.54 -1.87
CA ARG A 56 11.61 -13.57 -2.05
C ARG A 56 11.82 -14.43 -0.82
N ASN A 57 11.87 -13.80 0.36
CA ASN A 57 12.25 -14.49 1.60
C ASN A 57 11.33 -14.09 2.76
N GLN A 58 11.26 -14.95 3.77
CA GLN A 58 10.63 -14.64 5.05
C GLN A 58 11.57 -15.14 6.14
N LYS A 59 11.83 -14.32 7.16
CA LYS A 59 12.67 -14.71 8.31
C LYS A 59 11.98 -14.32 9.61
N MET A 60 12.26 -15.06 10.66
CA MET A 60 11.84 -14.69 12.01
C MET A 60 13.00 -13.97 12.68
N SER A 61 12.77 -12.76 13.17
CA SER A 61 13.72 -12.02 13.99
C SER A 61 13.80 -12.63 15.38
N LEU A 62 14.89 -12.35 16.10
CA LEU A 62 15.09 -12.82 17.49
C LEU A 62 13.96 -12.36 18.43
N ASP A 63 13.34 -11.23 18.12
CA ASP A 63 12.18 -10.64 18.81
C ASP A 63 10.85 -11.37 18.52
N GLY A 64 10.86 -12.47 17.75
CA GLY A 64 9.66 -13.23 17.38
C GLY A 64 8.84 -12.61 16.25
N LYS A 65 9.23 -11.44 15.74
CA LYS A 65 8.59 -10.81 14.56
C LYS A 65 8.97 -11.52 13.28
N ILE A 66 7.99 -11.72 12.39
CA ILE A 66 8.24 -12.22 11.04
C ILE A 66 8.52 -11.03 10.14
N GLN A 67 9.66 -11.07 9.45
CA GLN A 67 10.04 -10.11 8.42
C GLN A 67 9.90 -10.74 7.03
N GLN A 68 9.37 -9.98 6.09
CA GLN A 68 9.24 -10.34 4.69
C GLN A 68 10.27 -9.58 3.85
N GLY A 69 11.07 -10.34 3.10
CA GLY A 69 12.05 -9.81 2.16
C GLY A 69 11.39 -9.58 0.80
N LEU A 70 11.21 -8.32 0.44
CA LEU A 70 10.57 -7.85 -0.78
C LEU A 70 11.62 -7.28 -1.74
N GLU A 71 11.56 -7.66 -3.02
CA GLU A 71 12.39 -7.07 -4.05
C GLU A 71 11.63 -5.93 -4.74
N PHE A 72 12.13 -4.70 -4.61
CA PHE A 72 11.59 -3.50 -5.25
C PHE A 72 12.72 -2.71 -5.94
N GLN A 73 12.53 -2.40 -7.22
CA GLN A 73 13.52 -1.71 -8.06
C GLN A 73 14.93 -2.34 -8.01
N GLY A 74 15.02 -3.67 -7.88
CA GLY A 74 16.30 -4.39 -7.77
C GLY A 74 16.96 -4.35 -6.39
N ARG A 75 16.32 -3.74 -5.39
CA ARG A 75 16.77 -3.73 -3.99
C ARG A 75 15.92 -4.68 -3.15
N LEU A 76 16.55 -5.35 -2.20
CA LEU A 76 15.86 -6.18 -1.20
C LEU A 76 15.54 -5.32 0.04
N MET A 77 14.26 -5.15 0.33
CA MET A 77 13.75 -4.49 1.54
C MET A 77 13.16 -5.52 2.50
N TRP A 78 13.27 -5.25 3.80
CA TRP A 78 12.69 -6.08 4.85
C TRP A 78 11.59 -5.31 5.54
N VAL A 79 10.37 -5.87 5.50
CA VAL A 79 9.18 -5.32 6.18
C VAL A 79 8.68 -6.28 7.25
#